data_AF-A0A7Y6KK32-F1
#
_entry.id   AF-A0A7Y6KK32-F1
#
_cell.length_a   1.000
_cell.length_b   1.000
_cell.length_c   1.000
_cell.angle_alpha   90.00
_cell.angle_beta   90.00
_cell.angle_gamma   90.00
#
_symmetry.space_group_name_H-M   'P 1'
#
loop_
_entity.id
_entity.type
_entity.pdbx_description
1 polymer ?
#
loop_
_entity_poly.entity_id
_entity_poly.type
_entity_poly.pdbx_seq_one_letter_code
_entity_poly.pdbx_strand_id
1 'polypeptide(L)'
;MTAKTPVEARCDHCAQTRPLFLYEPDCGLHLGATGFTCPWCSIEKQPLLCARCWSERKGREDADPQLAAEAAALQKICDANARADARREALKAACDGIADATQQAEGGAR
;
A
#
# COMPACT_ATOMS: atom_id res chain seq x y z
N MET A 1 31.30 -16.65 -5.34
CA MET A 1 30.36 -15.58 -4.95
C MET A 1 31.07 -14.67 -3.95
N THR A 2 31.66 -13.57 -4.43
CA THR A 2 32.35 -12.59 -3.59
C THR A 2 31.32 -11.69 -2.94
N ALA A 3 31.30 -11.66 -1.60
CA ALA A 3 30.49 -10.71 -0.85
C ALA A 3 30.93 -9.28 -1.22
N LYS A 4 30.04 -8.47 -1.80
CA LYS A 4 30.30 -7.02 -1.99
C LYS A 4 29.89 -6.31 -0.71
N THR A 5 30.88 -5.85 0.07
CA THR A 5 30.65 -4.97 1.22
C THR A 5 29.83 -3.75 0.78
N PRO A 6 28.73 -3.40 1.47
CA PRO A 6 27.98 -2.18 1.19
C PRO A 6 28.89 -0.95 1.32
N VAL A 7 28.82 -0.04 0.37
CA VAL A 7 29.60 1.21 0.40
C VAL A 7 29.00 2.11 1.49
N GLU A 8 29.79 2.69 2.39
CA GLU A 8 29.30 3.57 3.47
C GLU A 8 29.76 5.03 3.28
N ALA A 9 28.98 6.02 3.74
CA ALA A 9 29.24 7.46 3.54
C ALA A 9 28.88 8.36 4.74
N ARG A 10 29.80 9.21 5.20
CA ARG A 10 29.66 10.11 6.38
C ARG A 10 28.75 11.32 6.12
N CYS A 11 27.71 11.45 6.93
CA CYS A 11 26.86 12.62 7.12
C CYS A 11 27.70 13.69 7.82
N ASP A 12 28.39 14.59 7.14
CA ASP A 12 29.25 15.58 7.82
C ASP A 12 28.47 16.63 8.65
N HIS A 13 27.18 16.82 8.35
CA HIS A 13 26.28 17.71 9.08
C HIS A 13 26.02 17.23 10.51
N CYS A 14 25.91 15.91 10.66
CA CYS A 14 25.75 15.23 11.94
C CYS A 14 26.99 14.38 12.31
N ALA A 15 28.04 14.47 11.50
CA ALA A 15 29.22 13.61 11.45
C ALA A 15 29.03 12.07 11.27
N GLN A 16 27.91 11.53 10.76
CA GLN A 16 27.61 10.06 10.76
C GLN A 16 27.73 9.29 9.43
N THR A 17 28.61 8.30 9.33
CA THR A 17 28.74 7.37 8.18
C THR A 17 27.54 6.42 8.00
N ARG A 18 27.01 6.31 6.78
CA ARG A 18 25.77 5.62 6.42
C ARG A 18 26.00 4.63 5.28
N PRO A 19 25.72 3.35 5.50
CA PRO A 19 25.74 2.34 4.45
C PRO A 19 24.77 2.65 3.33
N LEU A 20 25.16 2.30 2.12
CA LEU A 20 24.28 2.18 0.98
C LEU A 20 23.41 0.90 1.14
N PHE A 21 22.25 1.04 1.83
CA PHE A 21 20.99 0.26 1.76
C PHE A 21 20.88 -1.09 2.52
N LEU A 22 19.75 -1.42 3.17
CA LEU A 22 18.47 -1.94 2.60
C LEU A 22 17.21 -1.49 3.38
N TYR A 23 16.09 -1.23 2.68
CA TYR A 23 14.75 -0.97 3.27
C TYR A 23 14.22 -2.10 4.12
N GLU A 24 13.36 -1.75 5.08
CA GLU A 24 12.36 -2.66 5.62
C GLU A 24 11.17 -2.72 4.64
N PRO A 25 10.79 -3.90 4.13
CA PRO A 25 10.00 -4.05 2.91
C PRO A 25 8.51 -3.73 3.05
N ASP A 26 8.05 -3.15 4.17
CA ASP A 26 6.61 -3.01 4.40
C ASP A 26 6.25 -1.78 5.24
N CYS A 27 6.29 -0.59 4.63
CA CYS A 27 5.81 0.65 5.26
C CYS A 27 4.26 0.79 5.25
N GLY A 28 3.51 -0.31 5.07
CA GLY A 28 2.04 -0.31 5.02
C GLY A 28 1.41 0.37 3.80
N LEU A 29 2.21 1.07 2.98
CA LEU A 29 1.86 1.62 1.67
C LEU A 29 2.08 0.62 0.51
N HIS A 30 2.56 -0.58 0.82
CA HIS A 30 2.83 -1.63 -0.16
C HIS A 30 1.52 -2.32 -0.53
N LEU A 31 0.75 -1.69 -1.42
CA LEU A 31 -0.45 -2.31 -2.00
C LEU A 31 -0.04 -3.40 -3.02
N GLY A 32 0.61 -4.47 -2.56
CA GLY A 32 0.92 -5.68 -3.33
C GLY A 32 1.72 -5.48 -4.62
N ALA A 33 1.98 -6.58 -5.33
CA ALA A 33 2.78 -6.61 -6.56
C ALA A 33 2.17 -5.86 -7.76
N THR A 34 0.98 -5.25 -7.62
CA THR A 34 0.24 -4.64 -8.73
C THR A 34 -0.40 -3.29 -8.43
N GLY A 35 -0.23 -2.70 -7.24
CA GLY A 35 -1.07 -1.57 -6.82
C GLY A 35 -0.42 -0.18 -6.91
N PHE A 36 0.74 0.02 -6.30
CA PHE A 36 1.42 1.32 -6.30
C PHE A 36 2.82 1.13 -5.72
N THR A 37 3.87 1.54 -6.43
CA THR A 37 5.20 1.60 -5.83
C THR A 37 5.24 2.87 -4.99
N CYS A 38 5.24 2.71 -3.67
CA CYS A 38 5.47 3.82 -2.75
C CYS A 38 6.70 4.62 -3.22
N PRO A 39 6.67 5.97 -3.21
CA PRO A 39 7.78 6.81 -3.67
C PRO A 39 9.12 6.47 -3.01
N TRP A 40 9.12 5.80 -1.87
CA TRP A 40 10.31 5.24 -1.24
C TRP A 40 10.88 4.05 -2.00
N CYS A 41 10.05 3.09 -2.40
CA CYS A 41 10.47 1.88 -3.12
C CYS A 41 10.90 2.16 -4.56
N SER A 42 10.48 3.28 -5.14
CA SER A 42 10.97 3.73 -6.45
C SER A 42 12.35 4.38 -6.40
N ILE A 43 12.90 4.64 -5.20
CA ILE A 43 14.27 5.14 -5.07
C ILE A 43 15.21 3.96 -5.28
N GLU A 44 15.97 4.01 -6.38
CA GLU A 44 16.97 3.01 -6.80
C GLU A 44 17.96 2.61 -5.68
N LYS A 45 18.09 3.48 -4.66
CA LYS A 45 19.05 3.48 -3.57
C LYS A 45 18.45 4.23 -2.37
N GLN A 46 17.48 3.63 -1.68
CA GLN A 46 16.70 4.25 -0.60
C GLN A 46 17.53 4.79 0.57
N PRO A 47 17.82 6.11 0.65
CA PRO A 47 18.79 6.67 1.61
C PRO A 47 18.55 6.10 3.02
N LEU A 48 19.51 5.34 3.56
CA LEU A 48 19.56 5.16 5.00
C LEU A 48 19.77 6.57 5.55
N LEU A 49 18.75 7.15 6.17
CA LEU A 49 18.81 8.46 6.79
C LEU A 49 19.09 8.30 8.28
N CYS A 50 19.65 9.33 8.92
CA CYS A 50 19.67 9.36 10.39
C CYS A 50 18.26 9.41 10.89
N ALA A 51 17.99 8.98 12.12
CA ALA A 51 16.73 9.27 12.78
C ALA A 51 16.34 10.77 12.64
N ARG A 52 17.29 11.70 12.79
CA ARG A 52 17.03 13.14 12.61
C ARG A 52 16.67 13.51 11.17
N CYS A 53 17.48 13.12 10.19
CA CYS A 53 17.21 13.41 8.79
C CYS A 53 15.98 12.65 8.26
N TRP A 54 15.68 11.49 8.84
CA TRP A 54 14.48 10.72 8.60
C TRP A 54 13.28 11.44 9.19
N SER A 55 13.29 11.87 10.46
CA SER A 55 12.18 12.58 11.11
C SER A 55 11.91 13.93 10.47
N GLU A 56 12.95 14.66 10.08
CA GLU A 56 12.82 15.92 9.35
C GLU A 56 12.22 15.67 7.96
N ARG A 57 12.60 14.59 7.27
CA ARG A 57 12.00 14.22 5.99
C ARG A 57 10.57 13.72 6.12
N LYS A 58 10.28 12.89 7.13
CA LYS A 58 8.95 12.38 7.43
C LYS A 58 8.01 13.51 7.81
N GLY A 59 8.47 14.46 8.62
CA GLY A 59 7.72 15.67 8.92
C GLY A 59 7.42 16.53 7.70
N ARG A 60 8.30 16.57 6.69
CA ARG A 60 8.01 17.24 5.41
C ARG A 60 7.00 16.48 4.57
N GLU A 61 7.10 15.15 4.53
CA GLU A 61 6.16 14.27 3.83
C GLU A 61 4.75 14.39 4.43
N ASP A 62 4.64 14.32 5.76
CA ASP A 62 3.37 14.45 6.47
C ASP A 62 2.77 15.87 6.37
N ALA A 63 3.62 16.88 6.18
CA ALA A 63 3.20 18.27 5.95
C ALA A 63 2.97 18.60 4.46
N ASP A 64 3.17 17.67 3.54
CA ASP A 64 3.04 17.91 2.10
C ASP A 64 1.54 17.90 1.71
N PRO A 65 0.99 19.05 1.28
CA PRO A 65 -0.42 19.16 0.93
C PRO A 65 -0.77 18.36 -0.34
N GLN A 66 0.18 18.14 -1.24
CA GLN A 66 -0.05 17.35 -2.45
C GLN A 66 -0.17 15.87 -2.10
N LEU A 67 0.75 15.32 -1.29
CA LEU A 67 0.67 13.94 -0.83
C LEU A 67 -0.60 13.70 -0.01
N ALA A 68 -1.01 14.66 0.82
CA ALA A 68 -2.27 14.60 1.54
C ALA A 68 -3.49 14.57 0.59
N ALA A 69 -3.47 15.37 -0.47
CA ALA A 69 -4.54 15.38 -1.47
C ALA A 69 -4.61 14.07 -2.27
N GLU A 70 -3.46 13.52 -2.67
CA GLU A 70 -3.36 12.24 -3.37
C GLU A 70 -3.84 11.08 -2.48
N ALA A 71 -3.43 11.03 -1.21
CA ALA A 71 -3.91 10.04 -0.25
C ALA A 71 -5.42 10.12 -0.05
N ALA A 72 -5.98 11.33 0.07
CA ALA A 72 -7.43 11.53 0.17
C ALA A 72 -8.18 11.09 -1.09
N ALA A 73 -7.60 11.28 -2.28
CA ALA A 73 -8.19 10.80 -3.53
C ALA A 73 -8.19 9.27 -3.62
N LEU A 74 -7.08 8.62 -3.26
CA LEU A 74 -6.97 7.16 -3.22
C LEU A 74 -7.95 6.55 -2.22
N GLN A 75 -8.09 7.15 -1.02
CA GLN A 75 -9.05 6.69 -0.03
C GLN A 75 -10.49 6.70 -0.59
N LYS A 76 -10.88 7.76 -1.30
CA LYS A 76 -12.21 7.83 -1.93
C LYS A 76 -12.45 6.72 -2.95
N ILE A 77 -11.42 6.35 -3.71
CA ILE A 77 -11.47 5.25 -4.68
C ILE A 77 -11.65 3.92 -3.96
N CYS A 78 -10.86 3.66 -2.92
CA CYS A 78 -10.98 2.46 -2.09
C CYS A 78 -12.39 2.34 -1.49
N ASP A 79 -12.91 3.43 -0.92
CA ASP A 79 -14.27 3.44 -0.35
C ASP A 79 -15.34 3.19 -1.42
N ALA A 80 -15.17 3.73 -2.63
CA ALA A 80 -16.08 3.50 -3.75
C ALA A 80 -16.08 2.04 -4.20
N ASN A 81 -14.90 1.43 -4.32
CA ASN A 81 -14.74 0.03 -4.67
C ASN A 81 -15.37 -0.89 -3.60
N ALA A 82 -15.11 -0.63 -2.32
CA ALA A 82 -15.71 -1.38 -1.23
C ALA A 82 -17.25 -1.34 -1.27
N ARG A 83 -17.84 -0.17 -1.57
CA ARG A 83 -19.30 -0.06 -1.76
C ARG A 83 -19.79 -0.83 -2.99
N ALA A 84 -19.04 -0.82 -4.09
CA ALA A 84 -19.41 -1.55 -5.30
C ALA A 84 -19.38 -3.07 -5.06
N ASP A 85 -18.36 -3.58 -4.36
CA ASP A 85 -18.26 -5.00 -4.02
C ASP A 85 -19.36 -5.43 -3.07
N ALA A 86 -19.68 -4.62 -2.04
CA ALA A 86 -20.82 -4.90 -1.16
C ALA A 86 -22.15 -5.00 -1.94
N ARG A 87 -22.35 -4.15 -2.95
CA ARG A 87 -23.54 -4.21 -3.82
C ARG A 87 -23.55 -5.49 -4.67
N ARG A 88 -22.40 -5.89 -5.21
CA ARG A 88 -22.28 -7.12 -6.00
C ARG A 88 -22.60 -8.36 -5.18
N GLU A 89 -22.09 -8.44 -3.95
CA GLU A 89 -22.38 -9.55 -3.04
C GLU A 89 -23.86 -9.58 -2.65
N ALA A 90 -24.49 -8.43 -2.41
CA ALA A 90 -25.92 -8.36 -2.13
C ALA A 90 -26.78 -8.84 -3.31
N LEU A 91 -26.44 -8.43 -4.54
CA LEU A 91 -27.11 -8.89 -5.75
C LEU A 91 -26.93 -10.39 -5.96
N LYS A 92 -25.71 -10.90 -5.76
CA LYS A 92 -25.41 -12.33 -5.82
C LYS A 92 -26.27 -13.11 -4.84
N ALA A 93 -26.33 -12.69 -3.58
CA ALA A 93 -27.15 -13.35 -2.56
C ALA A 93 -28.65 -13.35 -2.92
N ALA A 94 -29.15 -12.26 -3.52
CA ALA A 94 -30.54 -12.21 -3.99
C ALA A 94 -30.79 -13.19 -5.15
N CYS A 95 -29.89 -13.25 -6.14
CA CYS A 95 -29.99 -14.19 -7.26
C CYS A 95 -29.88 -15.65 -6.80
N ASP A 96 -28.94 -15.95 -5.90
CA ASP A 96 -28.74 -17.28 -5.33
C ASP A 96 -30.01 -17.71 -4.57
N GLY A 97 -30.62 -16.81 -3.78
CA GLY A 97 -31.90 -17.08 -3.10
C GLY A 97 -33.08 -17.34 -4.05
N ILE A 98 -33.16 -16.64 -5.19
CA ILE A 98 -34.17 -16.91 -6.24
C ILE A 98 -33.93 -18.28 -6.87
N ALA A 99 -32.68 -18.65 -7.15
CA ALA A 99 -32.34 -19.94 -7.72
C ALA A 99 -32.70 -21.09 -6.77
N ASP A 100 -32.38 -20.97 -5.48
CA ASP A 100 -32.72 -21.95 -4.46
C ASP A 100 -34.24 -22.12 -4.31
N ALA A 101 -34.98 -21.01 -4.27
CA ALA A 101 -36.44 -21.05 -4.19
C ALA A 101 -37.07 -21.72 -5.42
N THR A 102 -36.50 -21.49 -6.60
CA THR A 102 -36.94 -22.11 -7.85
C THR A 102 -36.69 -23.62 -7.83
N GLN A 103 -35.51 -24.06 -7.42
CA GLN A 103 -35.18 -25.49 -7.31
C GLN A 103 -36.09 -26.22 -6.31
N GLN A 104 -36.39 -25.59 -5.17
CA GLN A 104 -37.30 -26.17 -4.17
C GLN A 104 -38.74 -26.30 -4.69
N ALA A 105 -39.22 -25.28 -5.42
CA ALA A 105 -40.55 -25.33 -6.03
C ALA A 105 -40.66 -26.42 -7.09
N GLU A 106 -39.63 -26.60 -7.93
CA GLU A 106 -39.58 -27.67 -8.94
C GLU A 106 -39.42 -29.07 -8.33
N GLY A 107 -38.65 -29.20 -7.24
CA GLY A 107 -38.44 -30.45 -6.52
C GLY A 107 -39.66 -30.91 -5.71
N GLY A 108 -40.45 -29.97 -5.17
CA GLY A 108 -41.69 -30.25 -4.43
C GLY A 108 -42.92 -30.49 -5.32
N ALA A 109 -42.82 -30.24 -6.63
CA ALA A 109 -43.87 -30.50 -7.61
C ALA A 109 -43.84 -31.93 -8.20
N ARG A 110 -43.03 -32.82 -7.62
CA ARG A 110 -42.97 -34.26 -7.94
C ARG A 110 -43.56 -35.13 -6.85
#